data_AF-A0A835JR81-F1
#
_entry.id   AF-A0A835JR81-F1
#
_cell.length_a   1.000
_cell.length_b   1.000
_cell.length_c   1.000
_cell.angle_alpha   90.00
_cell.angle_beta   90.00
_cell.angle_gamma   90.00
#
_symmetry.space_group_name_H-M   'P 1'
#
loop_
_entity.id
_entity.type
_entity.pdbx_description
1 polymer ?
#
loop_
_entity_poly.entity_id
_entity_poly.type
_entity_poly.pdbx_seq_one_letter_code
_entity_poly.pdbx_strand_id
1 'polypeptide(L)'
;MERKINRNLVHRVPTTPLDMVIDYFYNDYEDAEPPRVTSLKNTIPRYEFLDFGDQTYFLADSRGFESILIYIAKQFLSHKHEVIRDQRLMLNKVVREINYSKCGVQVKTEDGSMYQAKYVIVSVSVGVLLNLKQQWKTQAIYEFDMAVYTKIFLKFPSKFWPSGPETEFFLYAHEKRGYYPIWQHLETELPGSNILFVTVTDEEAKRIEQQPDIKIQEEIMDVLKKMFGNDIPEPEEILIPRWWSNRFFKGSFSNWPVGYSQRRHMQLKEPVGRIYFCGEHTYSRYLGYADAAYFAGIETANHLIKCLKHEKYCNGHDRHSAIDRLNNEDAYDPDV
;
A
#
# COMPACT_ATOMS: atom_id res chain seq x y z
N MET A 1 -24.26 -22.81 -3.48
CA MET A 1 -24.93 -22.73 -4.80
C MET A 1 -25.63 -21.38 -4.82
N GLU A 2 -25.26 -20.35 -5.58
CA GLU A 2 -24.60 -20.25 -6.88
C GLU A 2 -23.42 -19.27 -6.81
N ARG A 3 -22.22 -19.71 -7.22
CA ARG A 3 -21.12 -18.80 -7.55
C ARG A 3 -21.42 -18.18 -8.91
N LYS A 4 -22.07 -17.01 -8.96
CA LYS A 4 -22.00 -16.16 -10.15
C LYS A 4 -20.68 -15.42 -10.12
N ILE A 5 -19.64 -16.11 -10.61
CA ILE A 5 -18.48 -15.44 -11.19
C ILE A 5 -19.05 -14.63 -12.34
N ASN A 6 -19.23 -13.32 -12.15
CA ASN A 6 -19.70 -12.45 -13.23
C ASN A 6 -18.54 -12.22 -14.20
N ARG A 7 -18.31 -13.22 -15.03
CA ARG A 7 -17.40 -13.19 -16.18
C ARG A 7 -18.00 -12.23 -17.22
N ASN A 8 -17.26 -11.18 -17.59
CA ASN A 8 -17.17 -10.57 -18.94
C ASN A 8 -16.62 -9.11 -18.90
N LEU A 9 -15.36 -8.91 -18.50
CA LEU A 9 -14.68 -7.59 -18.58
C LEU A 9 -13.90 -7.42 -19.90
N VAL A 10 -14.59 -7.57 -21.03
CA VAL A 10 -14.08 -7.10 -22.34
C VAL A 10 -15.08 -6.15 -23.03
N HIS A 11 -16.35 -6.06 -22.60
CA HIS A 11 -17.37 -5.32 -23.37
C HIS A 11 -18.35 -4.43 -22.59
N ARG A 12 -18.20 -4.21 -21.29
CA ARG A 12 -19.02 -3.21 -20.58
C ARG A 12 -18.15 -2.27 -19.75
N VAL A 13 -17.79 -1.14 -20.37
CA VAL A 13 -17.38 0.04 -19.61
C VAL A 13 -18.60 0.50 -18.81
N PRO A 14 -18.49 0.73 -17.49
CA PRO A 14 -19.60 1.28 -16.70
C PRO A 14 -20.05 2.61 -17.31
N THR A 15 -21.35 2.76 -17.58
CA THR A 15 -21.88 3.96 -18.26
C THR A 15 -22.86 4.75 -17.41
N THR A 16 -23.49 4.14 -16.42
CA THR A 16 -24.38 4.83 -15.48
C THR A 16 -23.66 5.18 -14.18
N PRO A 17 -24.08 6.22 -13.44
CA PRO A 17 -23.55 6.52 -12.10
C PRO A 17 -23.56 5.32 -11.16
N LEU A 18 -24.60 4.48 -11.24
CA LEU A 18 -24.73 3.27 -10.42
C LEU A 18 -23.71 2.21 -10.83
N ASP A 19 -23.56 1.92 -12.13
CA ASP A 19 -22.56 0.96 -12.59
C ASP A 19 -21.14 1.41 -12.22
N MET A 20 -20.86 2.70 -12.33
CA MET A 20 -19.54 3.27 -12.00
C MET A 20 -19.18 3.12 -10.53
N VAL A 21 -20.11 3.35 -9.60
CA VAL A 21 -19.82 3.22 -8.16
C VAL A 21 -19.73 1.75 -7.73
N ILE A 22 -20.51 0.85 -8.35
CA ILE A 22 -20.39 -0.59 -8.13
C ILE A 22 -19.04 -1.10 -8.64
N ASP A 23 -18.65 -0.72 -9.85
CA ASP A 23 -17.34 -1.07 -10.42
C ASP A 23 -16.18 -0.52 -9.57
N TYR A 24 -16.30 0.70 -9.05
CA TYR A 24 -15.33 1.29 -8.12
C TYR A 24 -15.22 0.49 -6.81
N PHE A 25 -16.36 0.11 -6.20
CA PHE A 25 -16.37 -0.66 -4.95
C PHE A 25 -15.67 -2.02 -5.07
N TYR A 26 -15.81 -2.71 -6.21
CA TYR A 26 -15.20 -4.03 -6.41
C TYR A 26 -13.75 -4.00 -6.90
N ASN A 27 -13.26 -2.86 -7.38
CA ASN A 27 -11.92 -2.76 -7.95
C ASN A 27 -11.10 -1.66 -7.30
N ASP A 28 -11.41 -0.38 -7.53
CA ASP A 28 -10.62 0.75 -7.05
C ASP A 28 -10.58 0.86 -5.53
N TYR A 29 -11.63 0.44 -4.84
CA TYR A 29 -11.63 0.40 -3.38
C TYR A 29 -10.63 -0.63 -2.81
N GLU A 30 -10.20 -1.59 -3.62
CA GLU A 30 -9.17 -2.57 -3.26
C GLU A 30 -7.80 -2.20 -3.85
N ASP A 31 -7.73 -1.93 -5.15
CA ASP A 31 -6.47 -1.71 -5.90
C ASP A 31 -6.00 -0.24 -5.90
N ALA A 32 -6.84 0.68 -5.43
CA ALA A 32 -6.62 2.13 -5.49
C ALA A 32 -6.42 2.72 -6.90
N GLU A 33 -6.69 1.93 -7.94
CA GLU A 33 -6.59 2.30 -9.35
C GLU A 33 -7.70 1.60 -10.17
N PRO A 34 -8.09 2.15 -11.34
CA PRO A 34 -9.21 1.62 -12.10
C PRO A 34 -8.87 0.29 -12.82
N PRO A 35 -9.87 -0.58 -13.09
CA PRO A 35 -9.67 -1.87 -13.77
C PRO A 35 -8.92 -1.80 -15.10
N ARG A 36 -9.03 -0.66 -15.81
CA ARG A 36 -8.39 -0.43 -17.11
C ARG A 36 -6.86 -0.40 -17.05
N VAL A 37 -6.26 -0.12 -15.88
CA VAL A 37 -4.81 -0.09 -15.69
C VAL A 37 -4.28 -1.28 -14.89
N THR A 38 -5.15 -2.00 -14.18
CA THR A 38 -4.77 -3.13 -13.32
C THR A 38 -4.65 -4.46 -14.09
N SER A 39 -3.57 -5.20 -13.88
CA SER A 39 -3.31 -6.49 -14.52
C SER A 39 -4.24 -7.58 -14.00
N LEU A 40 -5.24 -7.94 -14.80
CA LEU A 40 -6.17 -9.04 -14.52
C LEU A 40 -5.45 -10.34 -14.10
N LYS A 41 -4.34 -10.68 -14.78
CA LYS A 41 -3.59 -11.92 -14.52
C LYS A 41 -2.99 -11.96 -13.12
N ASN A 42 -2.55 -10.81 -12.59
CA ASN A 42 -1.77 -10.76 -11.35
C ASN A 42 -2.60 -10.28 -10.16
N THR A 43 -3.79 -9.72 -10.38
CA THR A 43 -4.71 -9.33 -9.31
C THR A 43 -5.91 -10.27 -9.18
N ILE A 44 -6.22 -11.10 -10.19
CA ILE A 44 -7.35 -12.03 -10.14
C ILE A 44 -6.90 -13.47 -10.47
N PRO A 45 -7.11 -14.45 -9.58
CA PRO A 45 -7.68 -14.29 -8.24
C PRO A 45 -6.69 -13.59 -7.28
N ARG A 46 -7.22 -12.99 -6.23
CA ARG A 46 -6.43 -12.39 -5.15
C ARG A 46 -5.99 -13.50 -4.19
N TYR A 47 -4.69 -13.78 -4.17
CA TYR A 47 -4.16 -14.87 -3.34
C TYR A 47 -4.34 -14.61 -1.84
N GLU A 48 -4.31 -13.35 -1.40
CA GLU A 48 -4.59 -12.99 0.00
C GLU A 48 -5.91 -13.59 0.50
N PHE A 49 -7.00 -13.37 -0.24
CA PHE A 49 -8.32 -13.91 0.11
C PHE A 49 -8.43 -15.43 -0.11
N LEU A 50 -7.71 -15.97 -1.10
CA LEU A 50 -7.69 -17.42 -1.31
C LEU A 50 -6.98 -18.18 -0.17
N ASP A 51 -5.89 -17.63 0.33
CA ASP A 51 -5.01 -18.28 1.29
C ASP A 51 -5.47 -18.02 2.74
N PHE A 52 -6.00 -16.83 3.04
CA PHE A 52 -6.41 -16.42 4.39
C PHE A 52 -7.93 -16.27 4.59
N GLY A 53 -8.72 -16.38 3.51
CA GLY A 53 -10.17 -16.26 3.52
C GLY A 53 -10.67 -14.85 3.17
N ASP A 54 -11.95 -14.77 2.77
CA ASP A 54 -12.57 -13.54 2.26
C ASP A 54 -12.94 -12.52 3.37
N GLN A 55 -12.73 -12.86 4.64
CA GLN A 55 -13.14 -12.01 5.76
C GLN A 55 -12.08 -10.95 6.06
N THR A 56 -12.48 -9.68 6.06
CA THR A 56 -11.62 -8.56 6.47
C THR A 56 -12.07 -8.04 7.83
N TYR A 57 -11.11 -7.60 8.65
CA TYR A 57 -11.38 -7.08 9.99
C TYR A 57 -10.87 -5.65 10.10
N PHE A 58 -11.78 -4.71 10.38
CA PHE A 58 -11.39 -3.33 10.69
C PHE A 58 -10.81 -3.27 12.10
N LEU A 59 -9.53 -2.92 12.22
CA LEU A 59 -8.88 -2.80 13.52
C LEU A 59 -9.13 -1.41 14.14
N ALA A 60 -9.98 -1.35 15.15
CA ALA A 60 -10.27 -0.14 15.93
C ALA A 60 -9.76 -0.24 17.38
N ASP A 61 -8.44 -0.41 17.52
CA ASP A 61 -7.77 -0.45 18.82
C ASP A 61 -7.03 0.86 19.08
N SER A 62 -7.15 1.41 20.30
CA SER A 62 -6.52 2.69 20.67
C SER A 62 -4.98 2.64 20.68
N ARG A 63 -4.38 1.45 20.67
CA ARG A 63 -2.94 1.25 20.50
C ARG A 63 -2.47 1.40 19.04
N GLY A 64 -3.40 1.38 18.09
CA GLY A 64 -3.13 1.45 16.65
C GLY A 64 -2.60 0.15 16.05
N PHE A 65 -2.74 0.00 14.72
CA PHE A 65 -2.23 -1.17 13.98
C PHE A 65 -0.69 -1.25 14.05
N GLU A 66 -0.01 -0.12 14.19
CA GLU A 66 1.43 -0.03 14.39
C GLU A 66 1.93 -0.74 15.65
N SER A 67 1.04 -1.04 16.61
CA SER A 67 1.39 -1.81 17.80
C SER A 67 1.97 -3.19 17.46
N ILE A 68 1.57 -3.79 16.34
CA ILE A 68 2.15 -5.04 15.82
C ILE A 68 3.61 -4.84 15.42
N LEU A 69 3.91 -3.74 14.70
CA LEU A 69 5.28 -3.42 14.29
C LEU A 69 6.18 -3.13 15.50
N ILE A 70 5.66 -2.40 16.48
CA ILE A 70 6.35 -2.11 17.74
C ILE A 70 6.62 -3.42 18.51
N TYR A 71 5.65 -4.33 18.56
CA TYR A 71 5.81 -5.64 19.19
C TYR A 71 6.91 -6.48 18.53
N ILE A 72 6.92 -6.55 17.19
CA ILE A 72 7.96 -7.26 16.42
C ILE A 72 9.34 -6.64 16.69
N ALA A 73 9.44 -5.31 16.64
CA ALA A 73 10.71 -4.61 16.86
C ALA A 73 11.29 -4.87 18.27
N LYS A 74 10.44 -4.96 19.30
CA LYS A 74 10.84 -5.26 20.69
C LYS A 74 11.40 -6.67 20.87
N GLN A 75 11.14 -7.60 19.96
CA GLN A 75 11.70 -8.97 20.04
C GLN A 75 13.22 -8.99 19.87
N PHE A 76 13.80 -7.98 19.22
CA PHE A 76 15.24 -7.95 18.92
C PHE A 76 15.92 -6.62 19.19
N LEU A 77 15.19 -5.52 19.42
CA LEU A 77 15.72 -4.22 19.81
C LEU A 77 15.55 -3.98 21.32
N SER A 78 16.62 -3.48 21.95
CA SER A 78 16.62 -3.08 23.35
C SER A 78 15.59 -1.99 23.62
N HIS A 79 14.78 -2.16 24.68
CA HIS A 79 13.73 -1.22 25.06
C HIS A 79 13.69 -1.02 26.59
N LYS A 80 13.14 0.11 27.02
CA LYS A 80 12.90 0.42 28.44
C LYS A 80 11.55 1.11 28.58
N HIS A 81 10.71 0.63 29.50
CA HIS A 81 9.33 1.13 29.71
C HIS A 81 8.56 1.25 28.39
N GLU A 82 8.46 0.16 27.63
CA GLU A 82 7.79 0.11 26.32
C GLU A 82 8.36 0.99 25.19
N VAL A 83 9.40 1.78 25.44
CA VAL A 83 10.05 2.63 24.44
C VAL A 83 11.34 1.97 23.95
N ILE A 84 11.48 1.81 22.62
CA ILE A 84 12.71 1.30 22.00
C ILE A 84 13.84 2.33 22.20
N ARG A 85 14.97 1.88 22.75
CA ARG A 85 16.15 2.72 23.05
C ARG A 85 17.44 2.15 22.44
N ASP A 86 17.30 1.16 21.57
CA ASP A 86 18.41 0.49 20.90
C ASP A 86 19.15 1.47 19.97
N GLN A 87 20.47 1.58 20.15
CA GLN A 87 21.31 2.49 19.36
C GLN A 87 21.36 2.10 17.87
N ARG A 88 20.97 0.86 17.51
CA ARG A 88 20.88 0.41 16.12
C ARG A 88 19.70 1.05 15.38
N LEU A 89 18.66 1.52 16.09
CA LEU A 89 17.52 2.22 15.49
C LEU A 89 17.74 3.74 15.58
N MET A 90 17.94 4.37 14.43
CA MET A 90 18.15 5.82 14.34
C MET A 90 16.97 6.47 13.60
N LEU A 91 16.10 7.14 14.37
CA LEU A 91 15.00 7.95 13.80
C LEU A 91 15.53 9.29 13.27
N ASN A 92 14.72 9.98 12.45
CA ASN A 92 15.06 11.26 11.82
C ASN A 92 16.32 11.21 10.91
N LYS A 93 16.71 10.01 10.44
CA LYS A 93 17.80 9.81 9.50
C LYS A 93 17.26 9.62 8.08
N VAL A 94 17.09 10.74 7.37
CA VAL A 94 16.63 10.72 5.98
C VAL A 94 17.79 10.37 5.05
N VAL A 95 17.78 9.17 4.47
CA VAL A 95 18.79 8.77 3.47
C VAL A 95 18.63 9.58 2.19
N ARG A 96 19.74 10.09 1.65
CA ARG A 96 19.78 10.88 0.41
C ARG A 96 20.60 10.24 -0.70
N GLU A 97 21.62 9.46 -0.36
CA GLU A 97 22.53 8.86 -1.32
C GLU A 97 23.02 7.50 -0.83
N ILE A 98 23.09 6.53 -1.74
CA ILE A 98 23.63 5.19 -1.50
C ILE A 98 24.67 4.92 -2.57
N ASN A 99 25.93 4.93 -2.18
CA ASN A 99 27.05 4.54 -3.02
C ASN A 99 27.45 3.10 -2.69
N TYR A 100 27.78 2.31 -3.72
CA TYR A 100 28.17 0.92 -3.54
C TYR A 100 29.34 0.55 -4.43
N SER A 101 30.15 -0.39 -3.97
CA SER A 101 31.28 -0.94 -4.70
C SER A 101 31.42 -2.44 -4.41
N LYS A 102 32.44 -3.09 -4.97
CA LYS A 102 32.75 -4.48 -4.61
C LYS A 102 33.13 -4.64 -3.13
N CYS A 103 33.57 -3.58 -2.45
CA CYS A 103 34.07 -3.63 -1.07
C CYS A 103 33.04 -3.29 0.00
N GLY A 104 31.92 -2.65 -0.35
CA GLY A 104 30.90 -2.25 0.62
C GLY A 104 29.92 -1.23 0.07
N VAL A 105 29.17 -0.63 0.99
CA VAL A 105 28.22 0.44 0.73
C VAL A 105 28.49 1.62 1.65
N GLN A 106 28.21 2.82 1.15
CA GLN A 106 28.25 4.05 1.90
C GLN A 106 26.89 4.75 1.76
N VAL A 107 26.29 5.10 2.90
CA VAL A 107 24.97 5.73 2.98
C VAL A 107 25.15 7.14 3.54
N LYS A 108 24.67 8.14 2.81
CA LYS A 108 24.64 9.54 3.23
C LYS A 108 23.23 9.95 3.59
N THR A 109 23.10 10.65 4.71
CA THR A 109 21.82 11.18 5.19
C THR A 109 21.73 12.70 5.02
N GLU A 110 20.51 13.24 5.11
CA GLU A 110 20.21 14.66 4.91
C GLU A 110 20.92 15.57 5.91
N ASP A 111 21.18 15.09 7.13
CA ASP A 111 21.92 15.85 8.15
C ASP A 111 23.45 15.81 7.97
N GLY A 112 23.93 15.22 6.87
CA GLY A 112 25.35 15.08 6.56
C GLY A 112 26.03 13.86 7.18
N SER A 113 25.34 13.05 7.99
CA SER A 113 25.93 11.82 8.55
C SER A 113 26.23 10.80 7.46
N MET A 114 27.34 10.10 7.62
CA MET A 114 27.85 9.08 6.72
C MET A 114 27.96 7.74 7.43
N TYR A 115 27.47 6.69 6.81
CA TYR A 115 27.51 5.32 7.34
C TYR A 115 28.20 4.39 6.33
N GLN A 116 29.01 3.47 6.83
CA GLN A 116 29.63 2.42 6.02
C GLN A 116 29.15 1.04 6.47
N ALA A 117 28.85 0.17 5.52
CA ALA A 117 28.43 -1.19 5.79
C ALA A 117 28.89 -2.13 4.67
N LYS A 118 28.79 -3.44 4.90
CA LYS A 118 29.04 -4.46 3.85
C LYS A 118 27.88 -4.56 2.85
N TYR A 119 26.65 -4.28 3.28
CA TYR A 119 25.42 -4.36 2.51
C TYR A 119 24.42 -3.33 3.02
N VAL A 120 23.42 -3.00 2.20
CA VAL A 120 22.26 -2.20 2.60
C VAL A 120 20.99 -2.90 2.11
N ILE A 121 19.96 -2.89 2.96
CA ILE A 121 18.60 -3.26 2.57
C ILE A 121 17.81 -1.95 2.45
N VAL A 122 17.19 -1.74 1.30
CA VAL A 122 16.36 -0.58 0.99
C VAL A 122 14.90 -1.01 1.11
N SER A 123 14.20 -0.46 2.10
CA SER A 123 12.79 -0.78 2.41
C SER A 123 11.83 0.39 2.23
N VAL A 124 12.22 1.42 1.48
CA VAL A 124 11.34 2.55 1.15
C VAL A 124 10.30 2.11 0.12
N SER A 125 9.16 2.79 0.04
CA SER A 125 8.12 2.48 -0.95
C SER A 125 8.65 2.62 -2.39
N VAL A 126 7.98 1.95 -3.34
CA VAL A 126 8.30 2.12 -4.77
C VAL A 126 8.09 3.57 -5.23
N GLY A 127 7.10 4.28 -4.65
CA GLY A 127 6.93 5.72 -4.82
C GLY A 127 8.17 6.54 -4.46
N VAL A 128 8.87 6.20 -3.37
CA VAL A 128 10.14 6.86 -3.02
C VAL A 128 11.24 6.44 -3.98
N LEU A 129 11.32 5.15 -4.34
CA LEU A 129 12.29 4.66 -5.32
C LEU A 129 12.17 5.42 -6.65
N LEU A 130 10.96 5.67 -7.17
CA LEU A 130 10.73 6.45 -8.38
C LEU A 130 11.37 7.85 -8.34
N ASN A 131 11.47 8.44 -7.15
CA ASN A 131 11.98 9.79 -6.93
C ASN A 131 13.46 9.83 -6.51
N LEU A 132 14.09 8.67 -6.27
CA LEU A 132 15.51 8.57 -6.00
C LEU A 132 16.31 8.68 -7.31
N LYS A 133 17.44 9.39 -7.27
CA LYS A 133 18.38 9.49 -8.39
C LYS A 133 19.22 8.20 -8.49
N GLN A 134 18.59 7.06 -8.83
CA GLN A 134 19.34 5.82 -9.13
C GLN A 134 19.62 5.65 -10.62
N GLN A 135 20.72 4.97 -10.92
CA GLN A 135 21.10 4.55 -12.27
C GLN A 135 20.80 3.07 -12.54
N TRP A 136 20.33 2.33 -11.52
CA TRP A 136 20.07 0.90 -11.61
C TRP A 136 18.56 0.62 -11.61
N LYS A 137 18.16 -0.43 -12.33
CA LYS A 137 16.77 -0.93 -12.44
C LYS A 137 15.71 0.10 -12.79
N THR A 138 16.09 1.22 -13.42
CA THR A 138 15.20 2.33 -13.75
C THR A 138 13.90 1.83 -14.38
N GLN A 139 13.98 0.99 -15.42
CA GLN A 139 12.76 0.51 -16.08
C GLN A 139 11.83 -0.32 -15.18
N ALA A 140 12.35 -1.19 -14.31
CA ALA A 140 11.52 -1.99 -13.41
C ALA A 140 10.86 -1.14 -12.31
N ILE A 141 11.51 -0.06 -11.89
CA ILE A 141 10.93 0.86 -10.90
C ILE A 141 9.90 1.77 -11.57
N TYR A 142 10.23 2.34 -12.73
CA TYR A 142 9.39 3.32 -13.45
C TYR A 142 8.11 2.75 -14.06
N GLU A 143 8.12 1.48 -14.45
CA GLU A 143 6.94 0.81 -15.02
C GLU A 143 6.00 0.23 -13.96
N PHE A 144 6.31 0.35 -12.66
CA PHE A 144 5.48 -0.19 -11.57
C PHE A 144 4.72 0.92 -10.85
N ASP A 145 3.47 0.64 -10.49
CA ASP A 145 2.56 1.67 -10.00
C ASP A 145 2.64 1.81 -8.48
N MET A 146 2.61 3.07 -8.02
CA MET A 146 2.39 3.45 -6.64
C MET A 146 1.03 4.13 -6.56
N ALA A 147 0.02 3.38 -6.18
CA ALA A 147 -1.35 3.87 -6.09
C ALA A 147 -1.52 4.83 -4.89
N VAL A 148 -2.61 5.59 -4.90
CA VAL A 148 -2.95 6.54 -3.83
C VAL A 148 -4.34 6.23 -3.32
N TYR A 149 -4.45 6.01 -2.02
CA TYR A 149 -5.67 5.65 -1.32
C TYR A 149 -5.83 6.56 -0.10
N THR A 150 -6.87 7.38 -0.10
CA THR A 150 -7.08 8.44 0.90
C THR A 150 -8.41 8.25 1.61
N LYS A 151 -8.33 8.00 2.93
CA LYS A 151 -9.49 7.97 3.85
C LYS A 151 -9.63 9.35 4.50
N ILE A 152 -10.68 10.08 4.14
CA ILE A 152 -10.96 11.41 4.69
C ILE A 152 -11.95 11.25 5.83
N PHE A 153 -11.51 11.51 7.07
CA PHE A 153 -12.34 11.37 8.26
C PHE A 153 -12.99 12.69 8.63
N LEU A 154 -14.25 12.65 9.01
CA LEU A 154 -15.03 13.78 9.49
C LEU A 154 -15.68 13.44 10.83
N LYS A 155 -15.48 14.31 11.81
CA LYS A 155 -16.12 14.23 13.13
C LYS A 155 -17.28 15.21 13.16
N PHE A 156 -18.47 14.74 13.50
CA PHE A 156 -19.68 15.56 13.60
C PHE A 156 -20.16 15.73 15.05
N PRO A 157 -20.88 16.82 15.36
CA PRO A 157 -21.45 17.02 16.69
C PRO A 157 -22.57 16.01 16.97
N SER A 158 -23.29 15.57 15.93
CA SER A 158 -24.34 14.56 16.03
C SER A 158 -24.43 13.73 14.75
N LYS A 159 -24.75 12.45 14.90
CA LYS A 159 -25.06 11.54 13.78
C LYS A 159 -26.31 11.99 13.02
N PHE A 160 -26.24 11.91 11.68
CA PHE A 160 -27.37 12.15 10.77
C PHE A 160 -27.54 11.04 9.72
N TRP A 161 -26.66 10.04 9.70
CA TRP A 161 -26.73 8.87 8.81
C TRP A 161 -27.47 7.70 9.48
N PRO A 162 -28.04 6.77 8.68
CA PRO A 162 -28.60 5.52 9.19
C PRO A 162 -27.55 4.71 9.96
N SER A 163 -27.95 4.10 11.07
CA SER A 163 -27.12 3.18 11.85
C SER A 163 -27.91 1.93 12.21
N GLY A 164 -27.33 0.76 11.99
CA GLY A 164 -27.93 -0.54 12.27
C GLY A 164 -27.22 -1.66 11.50
N PRO A 165 -27.78 -2.88 11.50
CA PRO A 165 -27.27 -3.96 10.67
C PRO A 165 -27.22 -3.53 9.19
N GLU A 166 -26.11 -3.86 8.51
CA GLU A 166 -25.91 -3.61 7.06
C GLU A 166 -25.90 -2.13 6.64
N THR A 167 -25.74 -1.18 7.57
CA THR A 167 -25.63 0.27 7.25
C THR A 167 -24.20 0.81 7.26
N GLU A 168 -23.23 -0.01 7.69
CA GLU A 168 -21.85 0.44 7.93
C GLU A 168 -21.22 1.08 6.69
N PHE A 169 -21.45 0.46 5.53
CA PHE A 169 -21.00 0.94 4.24
C PHE A 169 -22.16 1.45 3.40
N PHE A 170 -21.97 2.59 2.75
CA PHE A 170 -22.91 3.10 1.76
C PHE A 170 -22.19 3.81 0.61
N LEU A 171 -22.85 3.84 -0.54
CA LEU A 171 -22.26 4.26 -1.81
C LEU A 171 -22.93 5.55 -2.32
N TYR A 172 -22.13 6.47 -2.88
CA TYR A 172 -22.62 7.65 -3.57
C TYR A 172 -22.42 7.51 -5.09
N ALA A 173 -23.52 7.35 -5.82
CA ALA A 173 -23.51 7.29 -7.27
C ALA A 173 -23.45 8.70 -7.87
N HIS A 174 -22.41 8.97 -8.66
CA HIS A 174 -22.17 10.29 -9.26
C HIS A 174 -21.77 10.17 -10.74
N GLU A 175 -22.07 11.19 -11.55
CA GLU A 175 -21.72 11.23 -12.98
C GLU A 175 -20.21 11.23 -13.23
N LYS A 176 -19.44 11.75 -12.28
CA LYS A 176 -17.99 11.63 -12.21
C LYS A 176 -17.62 10.40 -11.37
N ARG A 177 -17.11 9.35 -12.00
CA ARG A 177 -16.57 8.14 -11.33
C ARG A 177 -15.51 8.53 -10.28
N GLY A 178 -15.57 7.90 -9.11
CA GLY A 178 -14.60 8.14 -8.04
C GLY A 178 -14.82 9.43 -7.23
N TYR A 179 -15.88 10.19 -7.51
CA TYR A 179 -16.19 11.42 -6.76
C TYR A 179 -16.90 11.09 -5.43
N TYR A 180 -16.14 11.07 -4.33
CA TYR A 180 -16.60 10.74 -2.97
C TYR A 180 -17.49 9.48 -2.88
N PRO A 181 -17.04 8.32 -3.41
CA PRO A 181 -17.92 7.19 -3.75
C PRO A 181 -18.24 6.27 -2.57
N ILE A 182 -17.26 5.95 -1.71
CA ILE A 182 -17.38 4.91 -0.68
C ILE A 182 -17.35 5.57 0.68
N TRP A 183 -18.43 5.39 1.44
CA TRP A 183 -18.59 5.93 2.78
C TRP A 183 -18.67 4.81 3.80
N GLN A 184 -18.06 5.04 4.96
CA GLN A 184 -18.11 4.12 6.10
C GLN A 184 -18.28 4.89 7.40
N HIS A 185 -19.22 4.46 8.24
CA HIS A 185 -19.39 4.99 9.60
C HIS A 185 -18.75 4.06 10.63
N LEU A 186 -18.30 4.60 11.76
CA LEU A 186 -17.61 3.83 12.82
C LEU A 186 -18.49 3.52 14.04
N GLU A 187 -19.80 3.39 13.88
CA GLU A 187 -20.72 3.16 15.02
C GLU A 187 -20.51 1.79 15.71
N THR A 188 -20.03 0.77 14.98
CA THR A 188 -19.74 -0.56 15.55
C THR A 188 -18.37 -0.56 16.24
N GLU A 189 -17.39 0.06 15.61
CA GLU A 189 -15.98 0.07 15.98
C GLU A 189 -15.71 1.07 17.11
N LEU A 190 -16.32 2.25 17.03
CA LEU A 190 -16.17 3.39 17.94
C LEU A 190 -17.55 4.01 18.24
N PRO A 191 -18.39 3.34 19.05
CA PRO A 191 -19.74 3.82 19.35
C PRO A 191 -19.76 5.24 19.94
N GLY A 192 -20.64 6.10 19.41
CA GLY A 192 -20.76 7.49 19.84
C GLY A 192 -19.64 8.42 19.37
N SER A 193 -18.73 7.91 18.52
CA SER A 193 -17.68 8.74 17.93
C SER A 193 -18.22 9.80 16.98
N ASN A 194 -19.41 9.61 16.39
CA ASN A 194 -19.94 10.46 15.31
C ASN A 194 -18.90 10.69 14.20
N ILE A 195 -18.09 9.67 13.90
CA ILE A 195 -17.11 9.70 12.82
C ILE A 195 -17.68 9.01 11.60
N LEU A 196 -17.65 9.74 10.49
CA LEU A 196 -17.92 9.25 9.16
C LEU A 196 -16.67 9.49 8.31
N PHE A 197 -16.34 8.56 7.43
CA PHE A 197 -15.27 8.80 6.49
C PHE A 197 -15.63 8.38 5.08
N VAL A 198 -14.99 9.05 4.13
CA VAL A 198 -15.10 8.77 2.70
C VAL A 198 -13.75 8.37 2.15
N THR A 199 -13.74 7.38 1.27
CA THR A 199 -12.54 6.91 0.60
C THR A 199 -12.53 7.36 -0.85
N VAL A 200 -11.41 7.96 -1.26
CA VAL A 200 -11.09 8.36 -2.63
C VAL A 200 -9.73 7.79 -3.02
N THR A 201 -9.54 7.48 -4.30
CA THR A 201 -8.31 6.87 -4.82
C THR A 201 -7.82 7.58 -6.09
N ASP A 202 -6.63 7.20 -6.55
CA ASP A 202 -5.98 7.64 -7.78
C ASP A 202 -6.09 9.16 -8.10
N GLU A 203 -6.74 9.52 -9.22
CA GLU A 203 -6.84 10.90 -9.70
C GLU A 203 -7.55 11.83 -8.69
N GLU A 204 -8.62 11.34 -8.05
CA GLU A 204 -9.35 12.13 -7.06
C GLU A 204 -8.55 12.30 -5.77
N ALA A 205 -7.84 11.27 -5.33
CA ALA A 205 -6.94 11.39 -4.18
C ALA A 205 -5.84 12.44 -4.45
N LYS A 206 -5.19 12.39 -5.62
CA LYS A 206 -4.17 13.37 -6.03
C LYS A 206 -4.74 14.79 -6.13
N ARG A 207 -5.95 14.96 -6.69
CA ARG A 207 -6.65 16.26 -6.75
C ARG A 207 -6.94 16.80 -5.35
N ILE A 208 -7.44 15.95 -4.45
CA ILE A 208 -7.79 16.33 -3.08
C ILE A 208 -6.55 16.75 -2.29
N GLU A 209 -5.45 16.00 -2.35
CA GLU A 209 -4.24 16.37 -1.61
C GLU A 209 -3.68 17.76 -1.95
N GLN A 210 -3.92 18.25 -3.17
CA GLN A 210 -3.48 19.54 -3.68
C GLN A 210 -4.39 20.72 -3.31
N GLN A 211 -5.54 20.45 -2.69
CA GLN A 211 -6.51 21.48 -2.35
C GLN A 211 -6.40 21.90 -0.87
N PRO A 212 -6.83 23.13 -0.54
CA PRO A 212 -7.04 23.54 0.85
C PRO A 212 -8.14 22.71 1.51
N ASP A 213 -7.96 22.35 2.79
CA ASP A 213 -8.90 21.53 3.57
C ASP A 213 -10.33 22.10 3.54
N ILE A 214 -10.49 23.42 3.58
CA ILE A 214 -11.81 24.07 3.53
C ILE A 214 -12.57 23.76 2.23
N LYS A 215 -11.89 23.68 1.08
CA LYS A 215 -12.53 23.35 -0.20
C LYS A 215 -12.96 21.89 -0.25
N ILE A 216 -12.15 21.01 0.32
CA ILE A 216 -12.43 19.58 0.42
C ILE A 216 -13.65 19.37 1.33
N GLN A 217 -13.72 20.08 2.46
CA GLN A 217 -14.88 20.05 3.37
C GLN A 217 -16.14 20.56 2.67
N GLU A 218 -16.09 21.68 1.94
CA GLU A 218 -17.22 22.20 1.16
C GLU A 218 -17.74 21.16 0.15
N GLU A 219 -16.85 20.54 -0.65
CA GLU A 219 -17.22 19.50 -1.62
C GLU A 219 -17.87 18.29 -0.94
N ILE A 220 -17.33 17.84 0.19
CA ILE A 220 -17.88 16.74 0.99
C ILE A 220 -19.26 17.10 1.54
N MET A 221 -19.43 18.29 2.10
CA MET A 221 -20.71 18.73 2.65
C MET A 221 -21.77 18.88 1.57
N ASP A 222 -21.41 19.30 0.36
CA ASP A 222 -22.32 19.32 -0.78
C ASP A 222 -22.80 17.91 -1.15
N VAL A 223 -21.91 16.90 -1.10
CA VAL A 223 -22.28 15.49 -1.31
C VAL A 223 -23.21 15.00 -0.20
N LEU A 224 -22.86 15.22 1.06
CA LEU A 224 -23.65 14.78 2.21
C LEU A 224 -25.04 15.44 2.23
N LYS A 225 -25.14 16.73 1.90
CA LYS A 225 -26.42 17.45 1.81
C LYS A 225 -27.32 16.89 0.70
N LYS A 226 -26.75 16.42 -0.41
CA LYS A 226 -27.50 15.72 -1.46
C LYS A 226 -27.96 14.33 -1.03
N MET A 227 -27.22 13.65 -0.16
CA MET A 227 -27.55 12.31 0.33
C MET A 227 -28.58 12.31 1.46
N PHE A 228 -28.45 13.24 2.41
CA PHE A 228 -29.18 13.22 3.68
C PHE A 228 -30.06 14.47 3.89
N GLY A 229 -30.03 15.44 2.97
CA GLY A 229 -30.77 16.69 3.07
C GLY A 229 -29.95 17.84 3.66
N ASN A 230 -30.49 19.05 3.61
CA ASN A 230 -29.78 20.27 4.01
C ASN A 230 -29.65 20.46 5.54
N ASP A 231 -30.45 19.74 6.34
CA ASP A 231 -30.50 19.86 7.79
C ASP A 231 -29.51 18.89 8.45
N ILE A 232 -28.23 19.01 8.09
CA ILE A 232 -27.13 18.25 8.68
C ILE A 232 -26.10 19.21 9.29
N PRO A 233 -25.45 18.84 10.41
CA PRO A 233 -24.45 19.69 11.03
C PRO A 233 -23.17 19.75 10.19
N GLU A 234 -22.46 20.86 10.29
CA GLU A 234 -21.08 20.96 9.81
C GLU A 234 -20.15 20.09 10.69
N PRO A 235 -19.06 19.53 10.14
CA PRO A 235 -18.11 18.76 10.92
C PRO A 235 -17.33 19.66 11.88
N GLU A 236 -17.03 19.15 13.07
CA GLU A 236 -16.18 19.80 14.06
C GLU A 236 -14.70 19.69 13.67
N GLU A 237 -14.32 18.55 13.07
CA GLU A 237 -12.96 18.27 12.64
C GLU A 237 -12.95 17.46 11.33
N ILE A 238 -11.90 17.68 10.54
CA ILE A 238 -11.62 16.93 9.31
C ILE A 238 -10.15 16.50 9.29
N LEU A 239 -9.90 15.24 8.96
CA LEU A 239 -8.56 14.68 8.76
C LEU A 239 -8.42 14.19 7.33
N ILE A 240 -7.48 14.79 6.60
CA ILE A 240 -7.15 14.45 5.20
C ILE A 240 -5.70 13.95 5.14
N PRO A 241 -5.47 12.62 5.12
CA PRO A 241 -4.16 12.06 4.90
C PRO A 241 -3.61 12.46 3.53
N ARG A 242 -2.33 12.87 3.48
CA ARG A 242 -1.63 13.30 2.26
C ARG A 242 -0.44 12.41 1.93
N TRP A 243 -0.71 11.14 1.65
CA TRP A 243 0.31 10.10 1.43
C TRP A 243 1.10 10.29 0.14
N TRP A 244 0.45 10.76 -0.92
CA TRP A 244 1.09 11.02 -2.21
C TRP A 244 2.07 12.20 -2.15
N SER A 245 1.68 13.28 -1.47
CA SER A 245 2.50 14.46 -1.28
C SER A 245 3.67 14.20 -0.33
N ASN A 246 3.48 13.29 0.63
CA ASN A 246 4.52 12.95 1.61
C ASN A 246 5.75 12.33 0.95
N ARG A 247 6.90 13.00 1.09
CA ARG A 247 8.17 12.60 0.47
C ARG A 247 8.73 11.25 0.92
N PHE A 248 8.20 10.67 2.00
CA PHE A 248 8.65 9.37 2.53
C PHE A 248 7.76 8.19 2.11
N PHE A 249 6.65 8.46 1.41
CA PHE A 249 5.72 7.42 0.96
C PHE A 249 5.40 7.55 -0.53
N LYS A 250 5.10 8.77 -1.01
CA LYS A 250 4.79 9.06 -2.42
C LYS A 250 3.63 8.23 -2.98
N GLY A 251 2.70 7.85 -2.11
CA GLY A 251 1.51 7.05 -2.38
C GLY A 251 1.17 6.18 -1.17
N SER A 252 0.20 5.27 -1.33
CA SER A 252 -0.28 4.40 -0.26
C SER A 252 0.33 2.99 -0.36
N PHE A 253 0.12 2.30 -1.47
CA PHE A 253 0.63 0.95 -1.72
C PHE A 253 0.80 0.70 -3.23
N SER A 254 1.55 -0.33 -3.60
CA SER A 254 1.74 -0.67 -5.01
C SER A 254 0.57 -1.44 -5.61
N ASN A 255 0.34 -1.22 -6.92
CA ASN A 255 -0.61 -1.98 -7.72
C ASN A 255 0.15 -2.61 -8.91
N TRP A 256 -0.41 -3.67 -9.50
CA TRP A 256 0.22 -4.35 -10.63
C TRP A 256 -0.30 -3.83 -11.98
N PRO A 257 0.45 -3.01 -12.74
CA PRO A 257 -0.02 -2.47 -14.01
C PRO A 257 -0.18 -3.51 -15.11
N VAL A 258 -1.15 -3.27 -16.00
CA VAL A 258 -1.28 -3.96 -17.28
C VAL A 258 0.03 -3.81 -18.07
N GLY A 259 0.51 -4.92 -18.61
CA GLY A 259 1.75 -4.96 -19.39
C GLY A 259 3.02 -5.15 -18.54
N TYR A 260 2.94 -5.05 -17.20
CA TYR A 260 4.07 -5.32 -16.33
C TYR A 260 4.25 -6.83 -16.14
N SER A 261 5.39 -7.36 -16.62
CA SER A 261 5.65 -8.80 -16.60
C SER A 261 6.16 -9.30 -15.24
N GLN A 262 5.92 -10.59 -14.94
CA GLN A 262 6.52 -11.27 -13.77
C GLN A 262 8.06 -11.16 -13.79
N ARG A 263 8.68 -11.24 -14.97
CA ARG A 263 10.12 -11.01 -15.12
C ARG A 263 10.54 -9.60 -14.70
N ARG A 264 9.73 -8.58 -15.00
CA ARG A 264 10.00 -7.20 -14.58
C ARG A 264 9.86 -7.06 -13.06
N HIS A 265 8.85 -7.67 -12.47
CA HIS A 265 8.70 -7.73 -11.01
C HIS A 265 9.90 -8.40 -10.33
N MET A 266 10.39 -9.52 -10.87
CA MET A 266 11.62 -10.13 -10.36
C MET A 266 12.81 -9.16 -10.44
N GLN A 267 12.96 -8.40 -11.54
CA GLN A 267 14.00 -7.36 -11.63
C GLN A 267 13.85 -6.25 -10.58
N LEU A 268 12.62 -5.87 -10.21
CA LEU A 268 12.37 -4.91 -9.14
C LEU A 268 12.94 -5.41 -7.80
N LYS A 269 12.76 -6.70 -7.48
CA LYS A 269 13.26 -7.34 -6.25
C LYS A 269 14.77 -7.66 -6.25
N GLU A 270 15.33 -8.04 -7.39
CA GLU A 270 16.70 -8.59 -7.52
C GLU A 270 17.82 -7.70 -6.95
N PRO A 271 18.77 -8.14 -6.11
CA PRO A 271 19.80 -7.25 -5.59
C PRO A 271 20.66 -6.57 -6.68
N VAL A 272 21.16 -5.35 -6.42
CA VAL A 272 22.18 -4.67 -7.25
C VAL A 272 23.50 -4.65 -6.50
N GLY A 273 24.35 -5.64 -6.78
CA GLY A 273 25.62 -5.80 -6.07
C GLY A 273 25.40 -6.01 -4.57
N ARG A 274 25.65 -4.97 -3.77
CA ARG A 274 25.50 -5.01 -2.30
C ARG A 274 24.23 -4.31 -1.79
N ILE A 275 23.33 -3.92 -2.69
CA ILE A 275 22.05 -3.28 -2.39
C ILE A 275 20.93 -4.30 -2.57
N TYR A 276 20.19 -4.56 -1.50
CA TYR A 276 19.01 -5.44 -1.47
C TYR A 276 17.75 -4.59 -1.33
N PHE A 277 16.62 -5.10 -1.82
CA PHE A 277 15.32 -4.40 -1.83
C PHE A 277 14.29 -5.22 -1.09
N CYS A 278 13.45 -4.52 -0.33
CA CYS A 278 12.44 -5.08 0.54
C CYS A 278 11.22 -4.14 0.58
N GLY A 279 10.06 -4.68 0.92
CA GLY A 279 8.80 -3.95 1.03
C GLY A 279 7.70 -4.68 0.28
N GLU A 280 6.46 -4.26 0.48
CA GLU A 280 5.29 -4.95 -0.12
C GLU A 280 5.44 -5.10 -1.65
N HIS A 281 5.96 -4.08 -2.33
CA HIS A 281 6.24 -4.05 -3.77
C HIS A 281 7.29 -5.06 -4.27
N THR A 282 7.86 -5.89 -3.39
CA THR A 282 8.81 -6.96 -3.75
C THR A 282 8.24 -8.36 -3.53
N TYR A 283 7.02 -8.47 -3.01
CA TYR A 283 6.33 -9.72 -2.72
C TYR A 283 5.05 -9.83 -3.56
N SER A 284 5.13 -10.54 -4.68
CA SER A 284 4.08 -10.54 -5.71
C SER A 284 2.76 -11.18 -5.28
N ARG A 285 2.80 -12.13 -4.34
CA ARG A 285 1.61 -12.93 -4.00
C ARG A 285 0.56 -12.13 -3.23
N TYR A 286 1.00 -11.26 -2.32
CA TYR A 286 0.15 -10.44 -1.44
C TYR A 286 0.44 -8.94 -1.65
N LEU A 287 0.74 -8.54 -2.89
CA LEU A 287 1.09 -7.17 -3.25
C LEU A 287 0.09 -6.17 -2.67
N GLY A 288 0.58 -5.06 -2.09
CA GLY A 288 -0.25 -4.01 -1.52
C GLY A 288 -0.62 -4.19 -0.04
N TYR A 289 -0.44 -5.38 0.53
CA TYR A 289 -0.83 -5.68 1.92
C TYR A 289 0.33 -5.60 2.92
N ALA A 290 -0.02 -5.50 4.21
CA ALA A 290 0.93 -5.38 5.31
C ALA A 290 1.75 -6.66 5.54
N ASP A 291 1.14 -7.82 5.32
CA ASP A 291 1.76 -9.13 5.41
C ASP A 291 2.75 -9.37 4.24
N ALA A 292 2.49 -8.87 3.03
CA ALA A 292 3.51 -8.81 1.98
C ALA A 292 4.76 -8.07 2.43
N ALA A 293 4.62 -6.92 3.11
CA ALA A 293 5.77 -6.21 3.66
C ALA A 293 6.52 -7.05 4.70
N TYR A 294 5.79 -7.79 5.54
CA TYR A 294 6.36 -8.71 6.53
C TYR A 294 7.13 -9.87 5.88
N PHE A 295 6.52 -10.58 4.94
CA PHE A 295 7.14 -11.70 4.22
C PHE A 295 8.30 -11.26 3.34
N ALA A 296 8.20 -10.10 2.68
CA ALA A 296 9.31 -9.50 1.94
C ALA A 296 10.54 -9.28 2.84
N GLY A 297 10.31 -8.83 4.09
CA GLY A 297 11.37 -8.66 5.09
C GLY A 297 12.10 -9.96 5.40
N ILE A 298 11.34 -11.03 5.68
CA ILE A 298 11.88 -12.36 5.95
C ILE A 298 12.66 -12.88 4.74
N GLU A 299 12.08 -12.82 3.55
CA GLU A 299 12.70 -13.37 2.34
C GLU A 299 14.00 -12.65 1.98
N THR A 300 13.98 -11.31 2.05
CA THR A 300 15.18 -10.49 1.75
C THR A 300 16.28 -10.73 2.77
N ALA A 301 15.94 -10.82 4.06
CA ALA A 301 16.90 -11.12 5.11
C ALA A 301 17.52 -12.51 4.92
N ASN A 302 16.70 -13.53 4.64
CA ASN A 302 17.17 -14.90 4.40
C ASN A 302 18.06 -15.00 3.15
N HIS A 303 17.71 -14.29 2.07
CA HIS A 303 18.55 -14.21 0.89
C HIS A 303 19.91 -13.57 1.20
N LEU A 304 19.95 -12.46 1.94
CA LEU A 304 21.20 -11.83 2.34
C LEU A 304 22.03 -12.72 3.28
N ILE A 305 21.39 -13.38 4.25
CA ILE A 305 22.06 -14.33 5.16
C ILE A 305 22.70 -15.48 4.37
N LYS A 306 21.99 -16.03 3.36
CA LYS A 306 22.50 -17.09 2.50
C LYS A 306 23.73 -16.62 1.71
N CYS A 307 23.70 -15.40 1.16
CA CYS A 307 24.84 -14.76 0.51
C CYS A 307 26.02 -14.56 1.49
N LEU A 308 25.77 -14.09 2.71
CA LEU A 308 26.82 -13.89 3.74
C LEU A 308 27.49 -15.19 4.18
N LYS A 309 26.75 -16.30 4.26
CA LYS A 309 27.29 -17.62 4.59
C LYS A 309 28.01 -18.27 3.41
N HIS A 310 27.59 -17.95 2.19
CA HIS A 310 28.04 -18.61 0.97
C HIS A 310 28.02 -17.62 -0.20
N GLU A 311 29.19 -17.06 -0.54
CA GLU A 311 29.29 -16.01 -1.55
C GLU A 311 28.72 -16.40 -2.93
N LYS A 312 28.71 -17.69 -3.26
CA LYS A 312 28.12 -18.23 -4.50
C LYS A 312 26.62 -17.94 -4.65
N TYR A 313 25.91 -17.66 -3.56
CA TYR A 313 24.48 -17.32 -3.58
C TYR A 313 24.23 -15.80 -3.53
N CYS A 314 25.26 -14.98 -3.59
CA CYS A 314 25.09 -13.55 -3.81
C CYS A 314 24.71 -13.32 -5.28
N ASN A 315 23.46 -12.92 -5.54
CA ASN A 315 23.01 -12.56 -6.89
C ASN A 315 23.93 -11.47 -7.47
N GLY A 316 24.49 -11.75 -8.65
CA GLY A 316 25.58 -10.98 -9.27
C GLY A 316 26.82 -11.81 -9.61
N HIS A 317 26.93 -13.04 -9.10
CA HIS A 317 28.01 -13.98 -9.50
C HIS A 317 27.60 -15.05 -10.52
N ASP A 318 26.30 -15.29 -10.76
CA ASP A 318 25.88 -16.29 -11.75
C ASP A 318 24.58 -15.90 -12.49
N ARG A 319 24.70 -15.69 -13.81
CA ARG A 319 23.57 -15.32 -14.70
C ARG A 319 22.60 -16.49 -14.96
N HIS A 320 22.96 -17.73 -14.59
CA HIS A 320 22.18 -18.92 -14.90
C HIS A 320 21.03 -19.18 -13.92
N SER A 321 21.09 -18.70 -12.67
CA SER A 321 20.09 -19.03 -11.64
C SER A 321 18.73 -18.33 -11.81
N ALA A 322 18.63 -17.31 -12.67
CA ALA A 322 17.37 -16.64 -12.96
C ALA A 322 16.50 -17.43 -13.96
N ILE A 323 17.12 -18.26 -14.81
CA ILE A 323 16.42 -19.09 -15.80
C ILE A 323 15.94 -20.39 -15.16
N ASP A 324 16.69 -20.96 -14.21
CA ASP A 324 16.28 -22.19 -13.52
C ASP A 324 15.12 -21.96 -12.54
N ARG A 325 14.95 -20.75 -11.98
CA ARG A 325 13.76 -20.39 -11.19
C ARG A 325 12.50 -20.25 -12.05
N LEU A 326 12.65 -19.77 -13.29
CA LEU A 326 11.55 -19.64 -14.25
C LEU A 326 10.94 -20.98 -14.67
N ASN A 327 11.69 -22.08 -14.55
CA ASN A 327 11.24 -23.43 -14.95
C ASN A 327 10.71 -24.28 -13.79
N ASN A 328 10.86 -23.85 -12.52
CA ASN A 328 10.58 -24.67 -11.35
C ASN A 328 9.51 -24.10 -10.38
N GLU A 329 8.97 -22.90 -10.62
CA GLU A 329 7.94 -22.30 -9.75
C GLU A 329 6.48 -22.62 -10.16
N ASP A 330 6.24 -23.69 -10.90
CA ASP A 330 4.90 -24.25 -11.13
C ASP A 330 4.51 -25.37 -10.12
N ALA A 331 5.30 -25.58 -9.06
CA ALA A 331 4.96 -26.51 -7.98
C ALA A 331 5.09 -25.85 -6.61
N TYR A 332 3.99 -25.27 -6.13
CA TYR A 332 3.81 -25.02 -4.71
C TYR A 332 3.54 -26.36 -4.01
N ASP A 333 4.42 -26.74 -3.09
CA ASP A 333 4.26 -27.89 -2.19
C ASP A 333 3.64 -27.38 -0.87
N PRO A 334 2.41 -27.78 -0.52
CA PRO A 334 1.72 -27.26 0.66
C PRO A 334 2.21 -27.84 2.01
N ASP A 335 3.17 -28.76 2.04
CA ASP A 335 3.59 -29.47 3.26
C ASP A 335 5.01 -29.15 3.78
N VAL A 336 5.51 -27.92 3.61
CA VAL A 336 6.78 -27.46 4.25
C VAL A 336 6.63 -26.17 5.04
#